data_AF-A0A317HF40-F1
#
_entry.id   AF-A0A317HF40-F1
#
_cell.length_a   1.000
_cell.length_b   1.000
_cell.length_c   1.000
_cell.angle_alpha   90.00
_cell.angle_beta   90.00
_cell.angle_gamma   90.00
#
_symmetry.space_group_name_H-M   'P 1'
#
loop_
_entity.id
_entity.type
_entity.pdbx_description
1 polymer ?
#
loop_
_entity_poly.entity_id
_entity_poly.type
_entity_poly.pdbx_seq_one_letter_code
_entity_poly.pdbx_strand_id
1 'polypeptide(L)'
;MDTEKTLSPQESLDIIANAIAKTKENIRENSFGFLLWGWLITIASFVFFILLNYTSFEYFFIPFPILAFLGIITTIIYFRRRNIRSTITYSSSFINKLWIVLAVSFILVVFINVMQGQFPFTYTLIIAGIGTLVTGWTMNFRPLMIGGIIFLASAVASIYIEDNYKPLLHGLAFIVGYLIPGYLLSKSKS
;
A
#
# COMPACT_ATOMS: atom_id res chain seq x y z
N MET A 1 18.81 19.81 38.97
CA MET A 1 18.85 20.94 38.01
C MET A 1 19.46 20.39 36.75
N ASP A 2 18.61 20.03 35.78
CA ASP A 2 19.06 19.51 34.49
C ASP A 2 19.68 20.66 33.71
N THR A 3 20.98 20.58 33.45
CA THR A 3 21.71 21.51 32.59
C THR A 3 21.15 21.37 31.17
N GLU A 4 20.35 22.35 30.73
CA GLU A 4 20.02 22.54 29.32
C GLU A 4 21.31 22.72 28.54
N LYS A 5 21.70 21.66 27.82
CA LYS A 5 22.86 21.67 26.94
C LYS A 5 22.48 22.50 25.70
N THR A 6 22.88 23.76 25.67
CA THR A 6 22.70 24.63 24.49
C THR A 6 23.52 24.04 23.34
N LEU A 7 22.83 23.38 22.40
CA LEU A 7 23.43 22.79 21.20
C LEU A 7 24.13 23.88 20.39
N SER A 8 25.33 23.59 19.88
CA SER A 8 25.98 24.53 18.97
C SER A 8 25.17 24.67 17.68
N PRO A 9 25.26 25.79 16.96
CA PRO A 9 24.58 25.96 15.66
C PRO A 9 24.93 24.86 14.67
N GLN A 10 26.18 24.38 14.64
CA GLN A 10 26.60 23.25 13.81
C GLN A 10 25.96 21.93 14.26
N GLU A 11 25.90 21.64 15.58
CA GLU A 11 25.26 20.42 16.09
C GLU A 11 23.76 20.40 15.79
N SER A 12 23.10 21.54 15.89
CA SER A 12 21.67 21.67 15.55
C SER A 12 21.44 21.46 14.05
N LEU A 13 22.29 22.03 13.19
CA LEU A 13 22.23 21.81 11.75
C LEU A 13 22.52 20.36 11.37
N ASP A 14 23.49 19.72 12.03
CA ASP A 14 23.80 18.30 11.82
C ASP A 14 22.68 17.39 12.29
N ILE A 15 22.02 17.69 13.41
CA ILE A 15 20.84 16.94 13.87
C ILE A 15 19.70 17.10 12.86
N ILE A 16 19.44 18.30 12.36
CA ILE A 16 18.42 18.56 11.34
C ILE A 16 18.76 17.81 10.04
N ALA A 17 20.00 17.90 9.56
CA ALA A 17 20.47 17.21 8.36
C ALA A 17 20.34 15.69 8.49
N ASN A 18 20.73 15.14 9.64
CA ASN A 18 20.59 13.71 9.94
C ASN A 18 19.13 13.29 10.06
N ALA A 19 18.27 14.11 10.66
CA ALA A 19 16.82 13.85 10.73
C ALA A 19 16.18 13.85 9.34
N ILE A 20 16.57 14.79 8.47
CA ILE A 20 16.12 14.87 7.07
C ILE A 20 16.62 13.64 6.28
N ALA A 21 17.91 13.31 6.39
CA ALA A 21 18.51 12.18 5.69
C ALA A 21 17.87 10.84 6.09
N LYS A 22 17.67 10.63 7.40
CA LYS A 22 17.04 9.42 7.95
C LYS A 22 15.57 9.29 7.56
N THR A 23 14.84 10.41 7.51
CA THR A 23 13.46 10.45 7.00
C THR A 23 13.42 10.07 5.52
N LYS A 24 14.35 10.60 4.71
CA LYS A 24 14.44 10.34 3.26
C LYS A 24 14.78 8.88 2.95
N GLU A 25 15.66 8.26 3.74
CA GLU A 25 16.03 6.84 3.59
C GLU A 25 14.85 5.90 3.92
N ASN A 26 14.16 6.12 5.06
CA ASN A 26 12.98 5.35 5.46
C ASN A 26 11.81 5.47 4.46
N ILE A 27 11.65 6.64 3.82
CA ILE A 27 10.66 6.87 2.77
C ILE A 27 10.98 6.00 1.55
N ARG A 28 12.24 5.93 1.13
CA ARG A 28 12.67 5.16 -0.06
C ARG A 28 12.57 3.64 0.11
N GLU A 29 12.71 3.13 1.32
CA GLU A 29 12.60 1.69 1.57
C GLU A 29 11.18 1.17 1.37
N ASN A 30 10.18 1.96 1.77
CA ASN A 30 8.78 1.58 1.66
C ASN A 30 8.20 1.76 0.24
N SER A 31 8.83 2.60 -0.60
CA SER A 31 8.34 2.90 -1.95
C SER A 31 8.28 1.67 -2.86
N PHE A 32 9.22 0.74 -2.72
CA PHE A 32 9.26 -0.47 -3.54
C PHE A 32 8.03 -1.36 -3.32
N GLY A 33 7.61 -1.53 -2.06
CA GLY A 33 6.42 -2.30 -1.72
C GLY A 33 5.17 -1.72 -2.38
N PHE A 34 4.93 -0.41 -2.22
CA PHE A 34 3.76 0.25 -2.82
C PHE A 34 3.75 0.18 -4.35
N LEU A 35 4.91 0.35 -5.00
CA LEU A 35 5.02 0.23 -6.46
C LEU A 35 4.75 -1.20 -6.95
N LEU A 36 5.37 -2.20 -6.31
CA LEU A 36 5.19 -3.60 -6.65
C LEU A 36 3.73 -4.03 -6.49
N TRP A 37 3.16 -3.80 -5.31
CA TRP A 37 1.78 -4.18 -5.01
C TRP A 37 0.78 -3.38 -5.84
N GLY A 38 1.05 -2.11 -6.10
CA GLY A 38 0.23 -1.28 -6.97
C GLY A 38 0.16 -1.84 -8.39
N TRP A 39 1.29 -2.19 -8.99
CA TRP A 39 1.30 -2.77 -10.35
C TRP A 39 0.64 -4.15 -10.40
N LEU A 40 0.94 -5.01 -9.43
CA LEU A 40 0.34 -6.35 -9.36
C LEU A 40 -1.19 -6.27 -9.27
N ILE A 41 -1.71 -5.44 -8.36
CA ILE A 41 -3.16 -5.32 -8.15
C ILE A 41 -3.83 -4.64 -9.34
N THR A 42 -3.19 -3.65 -9.95
CA THR A 42 -3.68 -3.00 -11.17
C THR A 42 -3.84 -4.03 -12.29
N ILE A 43 -2.77 -4.78 -12.59
CA ILE A 43 -2.79 -5.81 -13.65
C ILE A 43 -3.84 -6.89 -13.32
N ALA A 44 -3.89 -7.37 -12.08
CA ALA A 44 -4.89 -8.34 -11.65
C ALA A 44 -6.32 -7.84 -11.87
N SER A 45 -6.58 -6.56 -11.57
CA SER A 45 -7.90 -5.94 -11.71
C SER A 45 -8.34 -5.82 -13.18
N PHE A 46 -7.42 -5.45 -14.08
CA PHE A 46 -7.72 -5.40 -15.52
C PHE A 46 -7.90 -6.80 -16.12
N VAL A 47 -7.06 -7.76 -15.74
CA VAL A 47 -7.20 -9.17 -16.18
C VAL A 47 -8.54 -9.73 -15.71
N PHE A 48 -8.91 -9.49 -14.45
CA PHE A 48 -10.22 -9.88 -13.91
C PHE A 48 -11.37 -9.28 -14.72
N PHE A 49 -11.32 -7.99 -15.05
CA PHE A 49 -12.35 -7.33 -15.85
C PHE A 49 -12.51 -7.96 -17.24
N ILE A 50 -11.38 -8.25 -17.90
CA ILE A 50 -11.38 -8.89 -19.23
C ILE A 50 -11.97 -10.30 -19.14
N LEU A 51 -11.53 -11.10 -18.16
CA LEU A 51 -12.03 -12.46 -17.97
C LEU A 51 -13.52 -12.49 -17.65
N LEU A 52 -14.02 -11.52 -16.86
CA LEU A 52 -15.43 -11.45 -16.48
C LEU A 52 -16.34 -11.07 -17.67
N ASN A 53 -15.91 -10.13 -18.53
CA ASN A 53 -16.76 -9.58 -19.59
C ASN A 53 -16.60 -10.27 -20.95
N TYR A 54 -15.42 -10.82 -21.24
CA TYR A 54 -15.09 -11.34 -22.57
C TYR A 54 -14.85 -12.86 -22.61
N THR A 55 -14.88 -13.54 -21.47
CA THR A 55 -14.61 -14.98 -21.40
C THR A 55 -15.65 -15.70 -20.54
N SER A 56 -16.11 -16.88 -20.96
CA SER A 56 -16.98 -17.76 -20.14
C SER A 56 -16.22 -18.50 -19.04
N PHE A 57 -15.12 -17.92 -18.53
CA PHE A 57 -14.22 -18.60 -17.61
C PHE A 57 -14.76 -18.49 -16.18
N GLU A 58 -15.25 -19.61 -15.63
CA GLU A 58 -15.82 -19.66 -14.26
C GLU A 58 -14.81 -19.25 -13.17
N TYR A 59 -13.52 -19.30 -13.47
CA TYR A 59 -12.44 -18.99 -12.53
C TYR A 59 -11.84 -17.59 -12.71
N PHE A 60 -12.66 -16.59 -13.05
CA PHE A 60 -12.23 -15.19 -13.21
C PHE A 60 -11.54 -14.60 -11.95
N PHE A 61 -11.71 -15.22 -10.76
CA PHE A 61 -11.11 -14.80 -9.50
C PHE A 61 -9.62 -15.21 -9.31
N ILE A 62 -9.12 -16.19 -10.06
CA ILE A 62 -7.75 -16.74 -9.93
C ILE A 62 -6.60 -15.71 -10.12
N PRO A 63 -6.72 -14.64 -10.94
CA PRO A 63 -5.63 -13.67 -11.10
C PRO A 63 -5.19 -13.05 -9.78
N PHE A 64 -6.11 -12.75 -8.86
CA PHE A 64 -5.79 -12.12 -7.57
C PHE A 64 -4.87 -12.98 -6.67
N PRO A 65 -5.21 -14.24 -6.33
CA PRO A 65 -4.36 -15.08 -5.49
C PRO A 65 -3.02 -15.41 -6.16
N ILE A 66 -2.98 -15.61 -7.48
CA ILE A 66 -1.70 -15.87 -8.19
C ILE A 66 -0.77 -14.65 -8.09
N LEU A 67 -1.27 -13.46 -8.42
CA LEU A 67 -0.46 -12.25 -8.36
C LEU A 67 -0.10 -11.87 -6.92
N ALA A 68 -0.98 -12.11 -5.95
CA ALA A 68 -0.68 -11.91 -4.53
C ALA A 68 0.43 -12.85 -4.05
N PHE A 69 0.39 -14.12 -4.43
CA PHE A 69 1.43 -15.09 -4.09
C PHE A 69 2.79 -14.69 -4.70
N LEU A 70 2.79 -14.26 -5.96
CA LEU A 70 3.97 -13.74 -6.64
C LEU A 70 4.50 -12.47 -5.95
N GLY A 71 3.60 -11.59 -5.53
CA GLY A 71 3.91 -10.37 -4.77
C GLY A 71 4.55 -10.65 -3.41
N ILE A 72 4.04 -11.64 -2.66
CA ILE A 72 4.62 -12.07 -1.39
C ILE A 72 6.03 -12.63 -1.61
N ILE A 73 6.21 -13.53 -2.59
CA ILE A 73 7.52 -14.12 -2.89
C ILE A 73 8.53 -13.04 -3.26
N THR A 74 8.17 -12.15 -4.18
CA THR A 74 9.06 -11.07 -4.64
C THR A 74 9.39 -10.10 -3.52
N THR A 75 8.41 -9.77 -2.66
CA THR A 75 8.64 -8.95 -1.45
C THR A 75 9.62 -9.65 -0.50
N ILE A 76 9.40 -10.92 -0.16
CA ILE A 76 10.29 -11.69 0.73
C ILE A 76 11.71 -11.77 0.16
N ILE A 77 11.85 -12.10 -1.13
CA ILE A 77 13.18 -12.20 -1.78
C ILE A 77 13.87 -10.84 -1.77
N TYR A 78 13.16 -9.76 -2.07
CA TYR A 78 13.71 -8.40 -2.08
C TYR A 78 14.22 -7.99 -0.70
N PHE A 79 13.38 -8.16 0.33
CA PHE A 79 13.73 -7.81 1.71
C PHE A 79 14.79 -8.75 2.32
N ARG A 80 14.89 -10.01 1.85
CA ARG A 80 15.89 -10.97 2.34
C ARG A 80 17.27 -10.83 1.67
N ARG A 81 17.30 -10.47 0.38
CA ARG A 81 18.56 -10.23 -0.37
C ARG A 81 19.20 -8.91 0.02
N ARG A 82 18.39 -7.93 0.38
CA ARG A 82 18.88 -6.66 0.90
C ARG A 82 19.11 -6.87 2.39
N ASN A 83 20.38 -6.96 2.78
CA ASN A 83 20.81 -7.15 4.17
C ASN A 83 20.54 -5.84 4.96
N ILE A 84 19.28 -5.41 5.03
CA ILE A 84 18.92 -4.07 5.50
C ILE A 84 19.12 -4.07 7.01
N ARG A 85 20.26 -3.51 7.44
CA ARG A 85 20.46 -2.95 8.78
C ARG A 85 19.58 -1.69 8.96
N SER A 86 18.33 -1.70 8.50
CA SER A 86 17.42 -0.59 8.81
C SER A 86 17.14 -0.74 10.29
N THR A 87 17.43 0.33 11.02
CA THR A 87 17.15 0.36 12.46
C THR A 87 15.65 0.17 12.57
N ILE A 88 15.20 -1.01 13.04
CA ILE A 88 13.79 -1.29 13.28
C ILE A 88 13.29 -0.20 14.21
N THR A 89 12.61 0.77 13.63
CA THR A 89 12.10 1.91 14.37
C THR A 89 10.73 1.49 14.88
N TYR A 90 10.28 2.05 15.99
CA TYR A 90 8.94 1.77 16.51
C TYR A 90 7.86 1.91 15.42
N SER A 91 7.98 2.93 14.56
CA SER A 91 7.10 3.19 13.41
C SER A 91 7.10 2.05 12.37
N SER A 92 8.26 1.46 12.03
CA SER A 92 8.30 0.38 11.03
C SER A 92 7.75 -0.93 11.59
N SER A 93 7.97 -1.21 12.89
CA SER A 93 7.34 -2.35 13.56
C SER A 93 5.81 -2.21 13.61
N PHE A 94 5.30 -1.01 13.91
CA PHE A 94 3.87 -0.71 13.91
C PHE A 94 3.25 -0.91 12.53
N ILE A 95 3.85 -0.35 11.47
CA ILE A 95 3.39 -0.52 10.08
C ILE A 95 3.35 -2.00 9.69
N ASN A 96 4.39 -2.78 10.00
CA ASN A 96 4.40 -4.21 9.67
C ASN A 96 3.28 -4.98 10.38
N LYS A 97 3.06 -4.71 11.67
CA LYS A 97 1.95 -5.33 12.43
C LYS A 97 0.59 -4.95 11.87
N LEU A 98 0.41 -3.67 11.52
CA LEU A 98 -0.80 -3.17 10.86
C LEU A 98 -1.09 -3.95 9.57
N TRP A 99 -0.08 -4.11 8.70
CA TRP A 99 -0.23 -4.84 7.44
C TRP A 99 -0.56 -6.32 7.62
N ILE A 100 -0.03 -6.98 8.67
CA ILE A 100 -0.41 -8.36 9.00
C ILE A 100 -1.89 -8.44 9.35
N VAL A 101 -2.39 -7.53 10.20
CA VAL A 101 -3.81 -7.50 10.59
C VAL A 101 -4.70 -7.22 9.38
N LEU A 102 -4.30 -6.30 8.51
CA LEU A 102 -5.03 -5.99 7.29
C LEU A 102 -5.03 -7.16 6.30
N ALA A 103 -3.93 -7.90 6.18
CA ALA A 103 -3.85 -9.09 5.34
C ALA A 103 -4.80 -10.20 5.83
N VAL A 104 -4.85 -10.45 7.14
CA VAL A 104 -5.82 -11.40 7.72
C VAL A 104 -7.26 -10.93 7.47
N SER A 105 -7.52 -9.64 7.67
CA SER A 105 -8.84 -9.04 7.41
C SER A 105 -9.24 -9.17 5.93
N PHE A 106 -8.30 -8.98 5.01
CA PHE A 106 -8.52 -9.13 3.57
C PHE A 106 -8.93 -10.57 3.22
N ILE A 107 -8.22 -11.57 3.75
CA ILE A 107 -8.55 -12.99 3.53
C ILE A 107 -9.96 -13.30 4.03
N LEU A 108 -10.31 -12.83 5.23
CA LEU A 108 -11.64 -13.04 5.81
C LEU A 108 -12.75 -12.39 4.97
N VAL A 109 -12.55 -11.13 4.57
CA VAL A 109 -13.51 -10.40 3.73
C VAL A 109 -13.73 -11.09 2.39
N VAL A 110 -12.65 -11.51 1.73
CA VAL A 110 -12.72 -12.25 0.47
C VAL A 110 -13.49 -13.55 0.67
N PHE A 111 -13.15 -14.33 1.71
CA PHE A 111 -13.80 -15.59 1.99
C PHE A 111 -15.31 -15.42 2.23
N ILE A 112 -15.71 -14.46 3.05
CA ILE A 112 -17.12 -14.18 3.35
C ILE A 112 -17.89 -13.77 2.09
N ASN A 113 -17.35 -12.83 1.30
CA ASN A 113 -18.03 -12.34 0.10
C ASN A 113 -18.15 -13.42 -0.96
N VAL A 114 -17.11 -14.23 -1.17
CA VAL A 114 -17.15 -15.37 -2.10
C VAL A 114 -18.21 -16.40 -1.68
N MET A 115 -18.31 -16.70 -0.38
CA MET A 115 -19.37 -17.60 0.15
C MET A 115 -20.78 -17.01 -0.01
N GLN A 116 -20.92 -15.68 -0.08
CA GLN A 116 -22.18 -14.98 -0.32
C GLN A 116 -22.46 -14.70 -1.80
N GLY A 117 -21.56 -15.10 -2.71
CA GLY A 117 -21.68 -14.82 -4.15
C GLY A 117 -21.52 -13.34 -4.52
N GLN A 118 -20.93 -12.53 -3.63
CA GLN A 118 -20.70 -11.10 -3.81
C GLN A 118 -19.25 -10.82 -4.17
N PHE A 119 -19.00 -9.73 -4.90
CA PHE A 119 -17.65 -9.31 -5.23
C PHE A 119 -17.02 -8.49 -4.08
N PRO A 120 -15.85 -8.88 -3.54
CA PRO A 120 -15.26 -8.26 -2.35
C PRO A 120 -14.65 -6.86 -2.57
N PHE A 121 -14.71 -6.29 -3.78
CA PHE A 121 -13.95 -5.10 -4.17
C PHE A 121 -14.19 -3.87 -3.29
N THR A 122 -15.42 -3.65 -2.84
CA THR A 122 -15.74 -2.50 -1.96
C THR A 122 -14.97 -2.59 -0.64
N TYR A 123 -14.99 -3.76 -0.01
CA TYR A 123 -14.35 -3.96 1.29
C TYR A 123 -12.82 -4.01 1.17
N THR A 124 -12.29 -4.55 0.08
CA THR A 124 -10.84 -4.54 -0.16
C THR A 124 -10.31 -3.12 -0.34
N LEU A 125 -11.06 -2.22 -0.99
CA LEU A 125 -10.71 -0.80 -1.09
C LEU A 125 -10.71 -0.12 0.28
N ILE A 126 -11.66 -0.44 1.17
CA ILE A 126 -11.68 0.10 2.54
C ILE A 126 -10.43 -0.33 3.31
N ILE A 127 -10.12 -1.63 3.30
CA ILE A 127 -8.95 -2.18 3.99
C ILE A 127 -7.65 -1.56 3.44
N ALA A 128 -7.52 -1.48 2.11
CA ALA A 128 -6.38 -0.85 1.47
C ALA A 128 -6.28 0.64 1.82
N GLY A 129 -7.40 1.37 1.82
CA GLY A 129 -7.47 2.78 2.20
C GLY A 129 -7.02 3.03 3.63
N ILE A 130 -7.50 2.23 4.58
CA ILE A 130 -7.09 2.33 6.00
C ILE A 130 -5.58 2.08 6.14
N GLY A 131 -5.07 0.98 5.58
CA GLY A 131 -3.64 0.66 5.67
C GLY A 131 -2.75 1.74 5.08
N THR A 132 -3.17 2.29 3.95
CA THR A 132 -2.43 3.31 3.22
C THR A 132 -2.48 4.65 3.92
N LEU A 133 -3.64 5.07 4.42
CA LEU A 133 -3.81 6.32 5.16
C LEU A 133 -3.03 6.31 6.47
N VAL A 134 -3.13 5.23 7.25
CA VAL A 134 -2.41 5.08 8.51
C VAL A 134 -0.90 5.00 8.27
N THR A 135 -0.46 4.31 7.21
CA THR A 135 0.96 4.30 6.82
C THR A 135 1.41 5.71 6.41
N GLY A 136 0.58 6.45 5.66
CA GLY A 136 0.83 7.83 5.27
C GLY A 136 1.00 8.78 6.45
N TRP A 137 0.14 8.67 7.48
CA TRP A 137 0.28 9.44 8.73
C TRP A 137 1.53 9.04 9.51
N THR A 138 1.77 7.73 9.68
CA THR A 138 2.94 7.24 10.42
C THR A 138 4.26 7.68 9.78
N MET A 139 4.28 7.80 8.46
CA MET A 139 5.44 8.26 7.68
C MET A 139 5.46 9.76 7.41
N ASN A 140 4.45 10.53 7.86
CA ASN A 140 4.27 11.95 7.53
C ASN A 140 4.34 12.26 6.02
N PHE A 141 3.90 11.32 5.17
CA PHE A 141 4.03 11.41 3.72
C PHE A 141 2.69 11.72 3.06
N ARG A 142 2.49 13.00 2.72
CA ARG A 142 1.23 13.54 2.16
C ARG A 142 0.69 12.80 0.94
N PRO A 143 1.51 12.40 -0.05
CA PRO A 143 0.97 11.68 -1.21
C PRO A 143 0.31 10.34 -0.84
N LEU A 144 0.83 9.62 0.16
CA LEU A 144 0.25 8.35 0.61
C LEU A 144 -1.04 8.58 1.42
N MET A 145 -1.12 9.68 2.18
CA MET A 145 -2.38 10.08 2.82
C MET A 145 -3.47 10.37 1.79
N ILE A 146 -3.14 11.13 0.73
CA ILE A 146 -4.07 11.41 -0.37
C ILE A 146 -4.50 10.10 -1.06
N GLY A 147 -3.55 9.19 -1.30
CA GLY A 147 -3.86 7.87 -1.86
C GLY A 147 -4.84 7.07 -1.01
N GLY A 148 -4.65 7.04 0.32
CA GLY A 148 -5.58 6.43 1.27
C GLY A 148 -6.99 7.01 1.22
N ILE A 149 -7.12 8.34 1.15
CA ILE A 149 -8.41 9.02 1.01
C ILE A 149 -9.09 8.65 -0.32
N ILE A 150 -8.32 8.56 -1.40
CA ILE A 150 -8.85 8.19 -2.72
C ILE A 150 -9.37 6.76 -2.72
N PHE A 151 -8.72 5.82 -2.02
CA PHE A 151 -9.26 4.47 -1.85
C PHE A 151 -10.58 4.45 -1.11
N LEU A 152 -10.70 5.21 -0.02
CA LEU A 152 -11.94 5.31 0.74
C LEU A 152 -13.05 5.95 -0.09
N ALA A 153 -12.74 7.01 -0.84
CA ALA A 153 -13.69 7.62 -1.77
C ALA A 153 -14.12 6.64 -2.88
N SER A 154 -13.18 5.86 -3.40
CA SER A 154 -13.45 4.82 -4.41
C SER A 154 -14.31 3.69 -3.85
N ALA A 155 -14.16 3.34 -2.57
CA ALA A 155 -15.02 2.36 -1.91
C ALA A 155 -16.46 2.86 -1.74
N VAL A 156 -16.66 4.16 -1.50
CA VAL A 156 -18.01 4.74 -1.49
C VAL A 156 -18.59 4.74 -2.90
N ALA A 157 -17.79 5.12 -3.91
CA ALA A 157 -18.21 5.12 -5.31
C ALA A 157 -18.58 3.71 -5.81
N SER A 158 -17.92 2.65 -5.32
CA SER A 158 -18.20 1.27 -5.74
C SER A 158 -19.57 0.76 -5.30
N ILE A 159 -20.26 1.42 -4.36
CA ILE A 159 -21.63 1.08 -3.96
C ILE A 159 -22.63 1.43 -5.07
N TYR A 160 -22.35 2.46 -5.85
CA TYR A 160 -23.23 2.97 -6.90
C TYR A 160 -22.93 2.39 -8.29
N ILE A 161 -21.90 1.55 -8.40
CA ILE A 161 -21.42 0.99 -9.66
C ILE A 161 -21.83 -0.48 -9.75
N GLU A 162 -22.25 -0.90 -10.94
CA GLU A 162 -22.56 -2.30 -11.22
C GLU A 162 -21.35 -3.21 -11.01
N ASP A 163 -21.61 -4.46 -10.57
CA ASP A 163 -20.60 -5.43 -10.21
C ASP A 163 -19.52 -5.66 -11.29
N ASN A 164 -19.92 -5.59 -12.56
CA ASN A 164 -19.01 -5.78 -13.70
C ASN A 164 -17.93 -4.70 -13.80
N TYR A 165 -18.20 -3.47 -13.35
CA TYR A 165 -17.26 -2.34 -13.43
C TYR A 165 -16.48 -2.09 -12.14
N LYS A 166 -16.87 -2.73 -11.02
CA LYS A 166 -16.12 -2.65 -9.74
C LYS A 166 -14.63 -3.02 -9.87
N PRO A 167 -14.22 -4.03 -10.65
CA PRO A 167 -12.81 -4.33 -10.88
C PRO A 167 -12.05 -3.19 -11.57
N LEU A 168 -12.66 -2.46 -12.51
CA LEU A 168 -12.02 -1.32 -13.17
C LEU A 168 -11.80 -0.17 -12.20
N LEU A 169 -12.82 0.15 -11.38
CA LEU A 169 -12.68 1.15 -10.33
C LEU A 169 -11.57 0.76 -9.36
N HIS A 170 -11.49 -0.52 -8.99
CA HIS A 170 -10.43 -1.05 -8.14
C HIS A 170 -9.05 -0.81 -8.78
N GLY A 171 -8.85 -1.19 -10.04
CA GLY A 171 -7.59 -0.95 -10.75
C GLY A 171 -7.21 0.52 -10.82
N LEU A 172 -8.17 1.40 -11.16
CA LEU A 172 -7.95 2.85 -11.20
C LEU A 172 -7.58 3.42 -9.83
N ALA A 173 -8.25 2.98 -8.77
CA ALA A 173 -7.93 3.38 -7.40
C ALA A 173 -6.50 3.00 -7.01
N PHE A 174 -6.01 1.82 -7.43
CA PHE A 174 -4.62 1.41 -7.17
C PHE A 174 -3.59 2.20 -7.99
N ILE A 175 -3.92 2.60 -9.22
CA ILE A 175 -3.06 3.50 -9.99
C ILE A 175 -2.92 4.84 -9.27
N VAL A 176 -4.04 5.45 -8.90
CA VAL A 176 -4.03 6.79 -8.29
C VAL A 176 -3.51 6.74 -6.85
N GLY A 177 -3.86 5.69 -6.10
CA GLY A 177 -3.56 5.57 -4.68
C GLY A 177 -2.20 4.97 -4.34
N TYR A 178 -1.66 4.06 -5.18
CA TYR A 178 -0.34 3.43 -4.93
C TYR A 178 0.72 3.82 -5.95
N LEU A 179 0.40 3.82 -7.26
CA LEU A 179 1.43 4.12 -8.26
C LEU A 179 1.86 5.59 -8.17
N ILE A 180 0.92 6.54 -8.12
CA ILE A 180 1.27 7.96 -8.05
C ILE A 180 2.10 8.27 -6.79
N PRO A 181 1.67 7.90 -5.56
CA PRO A 181 2.49 8.13 -4.38
C PRO A 181 3.79 7.34 -4.44
N GLY A 182 3.78 6.09 -4.92
CA GLY A 182 4.96 5.24 -5.05
C GLY A 182 6.03 5.84 -5.99
N TYR A 183 5.63 6.41 -7.12
CA TYR A 183 6.54 7.11 -8.03
C TYR A 183 7.03 8.43 -7.45
N LEU A 184 6.18 9.19 -6.73
CA LEU A 184 6.60 10.41 -6.03
C LEU A 184 7.59 10.09 -4.90
N LEU A 185 7.34 9.02 -4.15
CA LEU A 185 8.26 8.44 -3.16
C LEU A 185 9.60 8.11 -3.81
N SER A 186 9.59 7.42 -4.95
CA SER A 186 10.78 7.05 -5.70
C SER A 186 11.52 8.25 -6.31
N LYS A 187 10.80 9.31 -6.69
CA LYS A 187 11.34 10.53 -7.31
C LYS A 187 11.75 11.62 -6.31
N SER A 188 11.57 11.44 -4.99
CA SER A 188 11.99 12.44 -3.98
C SER A 188 13.53 12.57 -3.79
N LYS A 189 14.32 12.42 -4.86
CA LYS A 189 15.70 12.95 -4.99
C LYS A 189 15.60 14.31 -5.71
N SER A 190 16.33 15.37 -5.37
CA SER A 190 17.62 15.55 -4.71
C SER A 190 17.46 16.63 -3.67
#